data_AF-A0A845Y8A8-F1
#
_entry.id   AF-A0A845Y8A8-F1
#
_cell.length_a   1.000
_cell.length_b   1.000
_cell.length_c   1.000
_cell.angle_alpha   90.00
_cell.angle_beta   90.00
_cell.angle_gamma   90.00
#
_symmetry.space_group_name_H-M   'P 1'
#
loop_
_entity.id
_entity.type
_entity.pdbx_description
1 polymer ?
#
loop_
_entity_poly.entity_id
_entity_poly.type
_entity_poly.pdbx_seq_one_letter_code
_entity_poly.pdbx_strand_id
1 'polypeptide(L)'
;MLLVLDDVRDYKLIKSSLPPSEPRFKVLITTREKLGAPVVRLDLDVLKPLAAMALLQSLVGRERLLQEPLVARRLCKWLGYLPLGLELVGRYLAEEEDLSLAEMLSRLQDEGLQNRALRRNQNAAWMSTAERGVAAAFELSWERLEATAQQLGCLLSLFALAPIPWYLVEQVIEKCNYQQPSANLFQKLI
;
A
#
# COMPACT_ATOMS: atom_id res chain seq x y z
N MET A 1 -6.67 -24.70 -17.57
CA MET A 1 -6.90 -24.24 -16.18
C MET A 1 -5.73 -23.37 -15.75
N LEU A 2 -6.00 -22.21 -15.17
CA LEU A 2 -4.99 -21.31 -14.60
C LEU A 2 -5.14 -21.30 -13.08
N LEU A 3 -4.06 -21.55 -12.36
CA LEU A 3 -3.97 -21.38 -10.91
C LEU A 3 -3.15 -20.12 -10.62
N VAL A 4 -3.68 -19.23 -9.78
CA VAL A 4 -2.98 -18.03 -9.33
C VAL A 4 -2.70 -18.20 -7.85
N LEU A 5 -1.42 -18.15 -7.49
CA LEU A 5 -0.94 -18.24 -6.11
C LEU A 5 -0.36 -16.88 -5.73
N ASP A 6 -1.08 -16.16 -4.89
CA ASP A 6 -0.72 -14.80 -4.49
C ASP A 6 0.12 -14.80 -3.19
N ASP A 7 1.08 -13.88 -3.10
CA ASP A 7 1.97 -13.65 -1.95
C ASP A 7 2.69 -14.92 -1.43
N VAL A 8 3.21 -15.76 -2.34
CA VAL A 8 3.98 -16.94 -1.92
C VAL A 8 5.28 -16.52 -1.25
N ARG A 9 5.39 -16.75 0.06
CA ARG A 9 6.56 -16.35 0.87
C ARG A 9 7.69 -17.38 0.91
N ASP A 10 7.35 -18.65 0.73
CA ASP A 10 8.32 -19.75 0.63
C ASP A 10 7.83 -20.74 -0.42
N TYR A 11 8.48 -20.73 -1.58
CA TYR A 11 8.14 -21.62 -2.69
C TYR A 11 8.28 -23.11 -2.33
N LYS A 12 9.16 -23.47 -1.40
CA LYS A 12 9.40 -24.88 -1.02
C LYS A 12 8.17 -25.51 -0.38
N LEU A 13 7.38 -24.73 0.36
CA LEU A 13 6.17 -25.21 1.03
C LEU A 13 5.05 -25.56 0.06
N ILE A 14 5.00 -24.92 -1.11
CA ILE A 14 3.94 -25.13 -2.10
C ILE A 14 4.35 -26.06 -3.24
N LYS A 15 5.66 -26.27 -3.46
CA LYS A 15 6.20 -26.98 -4.64
C LYS A 15 5.60 -28.37 -4.84
N SER A 16 5.42 -29.14 -3.76
CA SER A 16 4.84 -30.50 -3.82
C SER A 16 3.35 -30.52 -4.13
N SER A 17 2.66 -29.39 -3.93
CA SER A 17 1.22 -29.25 -4.14
C SER A 17 0.89 -28.65 -5.51
N LEU A 18 1.90 -28.29 -6.31
CA LEU A 18 1.69 -27.75 -7.65
C LEU A 18 1.16 -28.82 -8.61
N PRO A 19 0.27 -28.44 -9.55
CA PRO A 19 -0.20 -29.37 -10.56
C PRO A 19 0.97 -29.90 -11.42
N PRO A 20 0.82 -31.08 -12.05
CA PRO A 20 1.84 -31.63 -12.93
C PRO A 20 2.12 -30.69 -14.10
N SER A 21 3.35 -30.75 -14.62
CA SER A 21 3.80 -29.93 -15.75
C SER A 21 3.20 -30.45 -17.07
N GLU A 22 1.91 -30.14 -17.28
CA GLU A 22 1.14 -30.52 -18.45
C GLU A 22 0.51 -29.28 -19.12
N PRO A 23 0.34 -29.25 -20.46
CA PRO A 23 -0.14 -28.07 -21.18
C PRO A 23 -1.50 -27.52 -20.70
N ARG A 24 -2.36 -28.38 -20.13
CA ARG A 24 -3.68 -28.01 -19.60
C ARG A 24 -3.62 -27.18 -18.31
N PHE A 25 -2.48 -27.18 -17.61
CA PHE A 25 -2.26 -26.43 -16.37
C PHE A 25 -1.29 -25.27 -16.60
N LYS A 26 -1.66 -24.10 -16.09
CA LYS A 26 -0.79 -22.93 -16.00
C LYS A 26 -0.80 -22.46 -14.55
N VAL A 27 0.36 -22.07 -14.03
CA VAL A 27 0.51 -21.55 -12.66
C VAL A 27 1.16 -20.18 -12.76
N LEU A 28 0.50 -19.17 -12.19
CA LEU A 28 1.05 -17.84 -11.98
C LEU A 28 1.28 -17.65 -10.48
N ILE A 29 2.50 -17.25 -10.12
CA ILE A 29 2.89 -17.03 -8.72
C ILE A 29 3.32 -15.57 -8.57
N THR A 30 2.76 -14.86 -7.60
CA THR A 30 3.35 -13.59 -7.14
C THR A 30 4.18 -13.89 -5.89
N THR A 31 5.39 -13.34 -5.83
CA THR A 31 6.32 -13.59 -4.72
C THR A 31 7.36 -12.48 -4.64
N ARG A 32 7.91 -12.28 -3.43
CA ARG A 32 9.11 -11.46 -3.22
C ARG A 32 10.40 -12.28 -3.32
N GLU A 33 10.32 -13.61 -3.39
CA GLU A 33 11.48 -14.48 -3.58
C GLU A 33 12.02 -14.37 -5.02
N LYS A 34 13.35 -14.37 -5.16
CA LYS A 34 14.00 -14.44 -6.47
C LYS A 34 14.09 -15.89 -6.93
N LEU A 35 12.98 -16.42 -7.43
CA LEU A 35 12.93 -17.77 -7.96
C LEU A 35 13.71 -17.89 -9.28
N GLY A 36 14.39 -19.02 -9.44
CA GLY A 36 15.10 -19.40 -10.67
C GLY A 36 14.43 -20.59 -11.37
N ALA A 37 15.15 -21.19 -12.31
CA ALA A 37 14.69 -22.39 -13.02
C ALA A 37 14.20 -23.48 -12.04
N PRO A 38 13.08 -24.17 -12.33
CA PRO A 38 12.34 -24.17 -13.59
C PRO A 38 11.27 -23.07 -13.74
N VAL A 39 11.18 -22.11 -12.79
CA VAL A 39 10.18 -21.04 -12.85
C VAL A 39 10.63 -19.96 -13.82
N VAL A 40 9.77 -19.60 -14.78
CA VAL A 40 9.99 -18.42 -15.64
C VAL A 40 9.61 -17.19 -14.83
N ARG A 41 10.57 -16.28 -14.66
CA ARG A 41 10.42 -15.08 -13.85
C ARG A 41 10.03 -13.89 -14.71
N LEU A 42 9.05 -13.12 -14.24
CA LEU A 42 8.72 -11.80 -14.74
C LEU A 42 8.97 -10.80 -13.62
N ASP A 43 10.01 -9.98 -13.78
CA ASP A 43 10.34 -8.96 -12.80
C ASP A 43 9.46 -7.73 -12.96
N LEU A 44 8.82 -7.34 -11.86
CA LEU A 44 8.07 -6.10 -11.77
C LEU A 44 8.99 -5.00 -11.24
N ASP A 45 9.14 -3.95 -12.03
CA ASP A 45 9.82 -2.73 -11.64
C ASP A 45 8.79 -1.69 -11.15
N VAL A 46 9.28 -0.56 -10.64
CA VAL A 46 8.44 0.60 -10.33
C VAL A 46 7.78 1.16 -11.60
N LEU A 47 6.76 2.01 -11.43
CA LEU A 47 6.11 2.63 -12.59
C LEU A 47 7.09 3.51 -13.37
N LYS A 48 6.99 3.46 -14.69
CA LYS A 48 7.65 4.46 -15.54
C LYS A 48 7.08 5.85 -15.23
N PRO A 49 7.86 6.94 -15.37
CA PRO A 49 7.41 8.29 -15.01
C PRO A 49 6.07 8.71 -15.62
N LEU A 50 5.82 8.37 -16.89
CA LEU A 50 4.54 8.67 -17.54
C LEU A 50 3.36 7.88 -16.95
N ALA A 51 3.56 6.61 -16.58
CA ALA A 51 2.54 5.79 -15.96
C ALA A 51 2.25 6.26 -14.53
N ALA A 52 3.28 6.66 -13.77
CA ALA A 52 3.11 7.26 -12.45
C ALA A 52 2.30 8.57 -12.50
N MET A 53 2.61 9.45 -13.47
CA MET A 53 1.83 10.66 -13.71
C MET A 53 0.39 10.35 -14.10
N ALA A 54 0.16 9.35 -14.94
CA ALA A 54 -1.19 8.93 -15.33
C ALA A 54 -2.00 8.40 -14.14
N LEU A 55 -1.37 7.59 -13.26
CA LEU A 55 -1.99 7.11 -12.03
C LEU A 55 -2.36 8.28 -11.11
N LEU A 56 -1.41 9.19 -10.82
CA LEU A 56 -1.67 10.36 -9.98
C LEU A 56 -2.78 11.25 -10.57
N GLN A 57 -2.80 11.43 -11.89
CA GLN A 57 -3.85 12.17 -12.59
C GLN A 57 -5.23 11.53 -12.40
N SER A 58 -5.31 10.20 -12.44
CA SER A 58 -6.58 9.48 -12.26
C SER A 58 -7.17 9.62 -10.86
N LEU A 59 -6.33 9.92 -9.86
CA LEU A 59 -6.73 10.08 -8.46
C LEU A 59 -7.06 11.54 -8.13
N VAL A 60 -6.22 12.49 -8.53
CA VAL A 60 -6.32 13.92 -8.14
C VAL A 60 -7.11 14.75 -9.16
N GLY A 61 -7.29 14.23 -10.37
CA GLY A 61 -7.90 14.95 -11.49
C GLY A 61 -6.90 15.73 -12.34
N ARG A 62 -7.24 15.90 -13.61
CA ARG A 62 -6.35 16.53 -14.61
C ARG A 62 -6.10 18.02 -14.32
N GLU A 63 -7.10 18.74 -13.87
CA GLU A 63 -7.01 20.19 -13.68
C GLU A 63 -5.97 20.57 -12.62
N ARG A 64 -6.04 19.98 -11.43
CA ARG A 64 -5.06 20.22 -10.35
C ARG A 64 -3.64 19.85 -10.76
N LEU A 65 -3.45 18.74 -11.48
CA LEU A 65 -2.12 18.39 -12.00
C LEU A 65 -1.57 19.42 -12.99
N LEU A 66 -2.44 20.04 -13.80
CA LEU A 66 -2.04 21.06 -14.78
C LEU A 66 -1.70 22.40 -14.13
N GLN A 67 -2.21 22.69 -12.94
CA GLN A 67 -1.81 23.87 -12.17
C GLN A 67 -0.38 23.73 -11.63
N GLU A 68 0.05 22.51 -11.26
CA GLU A 68 1.37 22.26 -10.67
C GLU A 68 2.16 21.11 -11.34
N PRO A 69 2.40 21.14 -12.67
CA PRO A 69 2.92 19.98 -13.41
C PRO A 69 4.36 19.60 -13.05
N LEU A 70 5.18 20.59 -12.66
CA LEU A 70 6.55 20.34 -12.20
C LEU A 70 6.58 19.75 -10.79
N VAL A 71 5.63 20.13 -9.93
CA VAL A 71 5.49 19.58 -8.58
C VAL A 71 4.98 18.15 -8.66
N ALA A 72 3.95 17.88 -9.46
CA ALA A 72 3.43 16.53 -9.67
C ALA A 72 4.54 15.53 -10.09
N ARG A 73 5.43 15.94 -11.00
CA ARG A 73 6.60 15.12 -11.38
C ARG A 73 7.56 14.88 -10.22
N ARG A 74 7.84 15.91 -9.41
CA ARG A 74 8.70 15.80 -8.23
C ARG A 74 8.07 14.89 -7.18
N LEU A 75 6.77 14.99 -6.96
CA LEU A 75 6.02 14.16 -6.04
C LEU A 75 6.07 12.68 -6.46
N CYS A 76 5.79 12.38 -7.73
CA CYS A 76 5.92 11.02 -8.28
C CYS A 76 7.33 10.44 -8.07
N LYS A 77 8.37 11.26 -8.34
CA LYS A 77 9.76 10.86 -8.14
C LYS A 77 10.09 10.62 -6.68
N TRP A 78 9.61 11.49 -5.78
CA TRP A 78 9.85 11.39 -4.35
C TRP A 78 9.22 10.12 -3.76
N LEU A 79 8.01 9.77 -4.21
CA LEU A 79 7.32 8.51 -3.86
C LEU A 79 7.95 7.28 -4.54
N GLY A 80 9.09 7.43 -5.23
CA GLY A 80 9.82 6.35 -5.88
C GLY A 80 9.05 5.67 -7.01
N TYR A 81 8.04 6.34 -7.57
CA TYR A 81 7.13 5.80 -8.58
C TYR A 81 6.44 4.49 -8.17
N LEU A 82 6.29 4.22 -6.86
CA LEU A 82 5.56 3.07 -6.37
C LEU A 82 4.05 3.32 -6.44
N PRO A 83 3.25 2.40 -7.02
CA PRO A 83 1.80 2.54 -7.10
C PRO A 83 1.15 2.84 -5.74
N LEU A 84 1.52 2.10 -4.69
CA LEU A 84 0.92 2.26 -3.36
C LEU A 84 1.18 3.65 -2.75
N GLY A 85 2.38 4.20 -2.92
CA GLY A 85 2.70 5.55 -2.41
C GLY A 85 1.92 6.63 -3.15
N LEU A 86 1.81 6.49 -4.48
CA LEU A 86 1.00 7.37 -5.32
C LEU A 86 -0.49 7.30 -4.97
N GLU A 87 -1.00 6.11 -4.66
CA GLU A 87 -2.39 5.91 -4.27
C GLU A 87 -2.72 6.55 -2.93
N LEU A 88 -1.88 6.36 -1.91
CA LEU A 88 -2.06 6.96 -0.60
C LEU A 88 -2.08 8.50 -0.71
N VAL A 89 -1.08 9.08 -1.36
CA VAL A 89 -0.99 10.53 -1.54
C VAL A 89 -2.08 11.08 -2.46
N GLY A 90 -2.38 10.38 -3.55
CA GLY A 90 -3.40 10.80 -4.50
C GLY A 90 -4.80 10.81 -3.88
N ARG A 91 -5.15 9.79 -3.08
CA ARG A 91 -6.42 9.76 -2.34
C ARG A 91 -6.47 10.83 -1.24
N TYR A 92 -5.38 11.02 -0.51
CA TYR A 92 -5.28 12.11 0.47
C TYR A 92 -5.61 13.45 -0.19
N LEU A 93 -4.94 13.76 -1.31
CA LEU A 93 -5.16 15.00 -2.05
C LEU A 93 -6.57 15.11 -2.62
N ALA A 94 -7.15 14.00 -3.10
CA ALA A 94 -8.53 13.99 -3.59
C ALA A 94 -9.54 14.33 -2.49
N GLU A 95 -9.27 13.97 -1.24
CA GLU A 95 -10.11 14.31 -0.09
C GLU A 95 -9.83 15.70 0.51
N GLU A 96 -8.64 16.28 0.25
CA GLU A 96 -8.23 17.61 0.70
C GLU A 96 -8.08 18.54 -0.52
N GLU A 97 -9.20 19.05 -1.02
CA GLU A 97 -9.27 19.83 -2.26
C GLU A 97 -8.46 21.14 -2.21
N ASP A 98 -8.37 21.75 -1.02
CA ASP A 98 -7.64 23.01 -0.80
C ASP A 98 -6.12 22.82 -0.64
N LEU A 99 -5.64 21.59 -0.45
CA LEU A 99 -4.21 21.30 -0.27
C LEU A 99 -3.48 21.25 -1.62
N SER A 100 -2.46 22.07 -1.82
CA SER A 100 -1.67 22.04 -3.06
C SER A 100 -0.75 20.80 -3.13
N LEU A 101 -0.32 20.45 -4.35
CA LEU A 101 0.68 19.40 -4.53
C LEU A 101 2.02 19.79 -3.89
N ALA A 102 2.34 21.09 -3.87
CA ALA A 102 3.56 21.61 -3.27
C ALA A 102 3.56 21.46 -1.75
N GLU A 103 2.45 21.80 -1.09
CA GLU A 103 2.31 21.63 0.35
C GLU A 103 2.35 20.16 0.75
N MET A 104 1.66 19.28 0.01
CA MET A 104 1.75 17.84 0.22
C MET A 104 3.19 17.32 0.11
N LEU A 105 3.93 17.75 -0.92
CA LEU A 105 5.33 17.38 -1.07
C LEU A 105 6.20 17.88 0.10
N SER A 106 5.92 19.07 0.63
CA SER A 106 6.61 19.58 1.84
C SER A 106 6.29 18.73 3.06
N ARG A 107 5.01 18.45 3.33
CA ARG A 107 4.61 17.59 4.47
C ARG A 107 5.25 16.21 4.42
N LEU A 108 5.31 15.60 3.24
CA LEU A 108 5.99 14.32 3.06
C LEU A 108 7.50 14.38 3.40
N GLN A 109 8.15 15.51 3.14
CA GLN A 109 9.57 15.71 3.42
C GLN A 109 9.85 16.06 4.88
N ASP A 110 8.97 16.84 5.51
CA ASP A 110 9.18 17.41 6.84
C ASP A 110 8.55 16.55 7.96
N GLU A 111 7.40 15.95 7.69
CA GLU A 111 6.53 15.30 8.68
C GLU A 111 6.39 13.79 8.44
N GLY A 112 6.55 13.32 7.21
CA GLY A 112 6.22 11.95 6.82
C GLY A 112 7.02 10.81 7.47
N LEU A 113 7.93 11.02 8.41
CA LEU A 113 8.66 9.92 9.05
C LEU A 113 8.98 10.21 10.51
N GLN A 114 8.05 10.80 11.26
CA GLN A 114 8.27 11.11 12.68
C GLN A 114 8.04 9.87 13.57
N ASN A 115 7.15 8.96 13.18
CA ASN A 115 6.75 7.80 13.95
C ASN A 115 7.85 6.74 13.99
N ARG A 116 8.38 6.50 15.18
CA ARG A 116 9.48 5.57 15.42
C ARG A 116 9.23 4.16 14.87
N ALA A 117 7.98 3.67 14.85
CA ALA A 117 7.65 2.35 14.33
C ALA A 117 7.98 2.22 12.83
N LEU A 118 7.67 3.26 12.05
CA LEU A 118 7.97 3.35 10.63
C LEU A 118 9.45 3.71 10.38
N ARG A 119 10.09 4.39 11.34
CA ARG A 119 11.53 4.66 11.30
C ARG A 119 12.42 3.44 11.61
N ARG A 120 11.96 2.51 12.43
CA ARG A 120 12.79 1.39 12.94
C ARG A 120 13.29 0.47 11.82
N ASN A 121 12.59 0.42 10.69
CA ASN A 121 12.99 -0.32 9.49
C ASN A 121 13.96 0.45 8.56
N GLN A 122 14.30 1.70 8.85
CA GLN A 122 15.22 2.52 8.01
C GLN A 122 16.67 2.01 8.00
N ASN A 123 17.07 1.27 9.04
CA ASN A 123 18.39 0.65 9.16
C ASN A 123 18.46 -0.74 8.53
N ALA A 124 17.36 -1.25 7.99
CA ALA A 124 17.38 -2.48 7.22
C ALA A 124 18.03 -2.15 5.87
N ALA A 125 19.13 -2.82 5.53
CA ALA A 125 19.90 -2.66 4.29
C ALA A 125 19.09 -2.84 2.97
N TRP A 126 17.81 -3.15 3.10
CA TRP A 126 16.87 -3.47 2.04
C TRP A 126 15.86 -2.34 1.78
N MET A 127 15.76 -1.33 2.66
CA MET A 127 14.73 -0.30 2.52
C MET A 127 15.14 0.78 1.52
N SER A 128 14.63 0.64 0.30
CA SER A 128 14.82 1.60 -0.79
C SER A 128 14.24 2.97 -0.46
N THR A 129 14.73 4.02 -1.14
CA THR A 129 14.12 5.36 -1.07
C THR A 129 12.62 5.34 -1.40
N ALA A 130 12.19 4.39 -2.24
CA ALA A 130 10.80 4.24 -2.63
C ALA A 130 9.93 3.73 -1.47
N GLU A 131 10.39 2.73 -0.71
CA GLU A 131 9.68 2.23 0.48
C GLU A 131 9.58 3.30 1.58
N ARG A 132 10.57 4.20 1.69
CA ARG A 132 10.46 5.39 2.55
C ARG A 132 9.31 6.30 2.13
N GLY A 133 9.11 6.49 0.83
CA GLY A 133 7.99 7.28 0.31
C GLY A 133 6.62 6.69 0.65
N VAL A 134 6.49 5.36 0.59
CA VAL A 134 5.25 4.65 1.00
C VAL A 134 5.02 4.77 2.50
N ALA A 135 6.05 4.55 3.32
CA ALA A 135 5.95 4.69 4.77
C ALA A 135 5.51 6.11 5.14
N ALA A 136 6.03 7.12 4.44
CA ALA A 136 5.66 8.50 4.68
C ALA A 136 4.26 8.89 4.26
N ALA A 137 3.84 8.42 3.09
CA ALA A 137 2.45 8.58 2.65
C ALA A 137 1.49 7.89 3.63
N PHE A 138 1.86 6.72 4.15
CA PHE A 138 1.07 6.00 5.14
C PHE A 138 0.98 6.76 6.47
N GLU A 139 2.09 7.32 6.96
CA GLU A 139 2.11 8.09 8.21
C GLU A 139 1.18 9.31 8.15
N LEU A 140 1.28 10.14 7.11
CA LEU A 140 0.38 11.29 6.94
C LEU A 140 -1.09 10.86 6.81
N SER A 141 -1.35 9.75 6.12
CA SER A 141 -2.71 9.20 6.02
C SER A 141 -3.21 8.70 7.37
N TRP A 142 -2.34 8.09 8.17
CA TRP A 142 -2.64 7.59 9.51
C TRP A 142 -2.96 8.72 10.49
N GLU A 143 -2.20 9.80 10.47
CA GLU A 143 -2.39 10.94 11.38
C GLU A 143 -3.74 11.66 11.17
N ARG A 144 -4.31 11.59 9.97
CA ARG A 144 -5.63 12.16 9.65
C ARG A 144 -6.80 11.29 10.13
N LEU A 145 -6.58 10.00 10.38
CA LEU A 145 -7.64 9.12 10.83
C LEU A 145 -8.20 9.57 12.18
N GLU A 146 -9.52 9.48 12.33
CA GLU A 146 -10.16 9.62 13.64
C GLU A 146 -9.57 8.62 14.63
N ALA A 147 -9.59 8.96 15.92
CA ALA A 147 -9.02 8.11 16.96
C ALA A 147 -9.58 6.68 16.94
N THR A 148 -10.87 6.52 16.67
CA THR A 148 -11.55 5.21 16.55
C THR A 148 -11.05 4.40 15.36
N ALA A 149 -10.75 5.03 14.23
CA ALA A 149 -10.19 4.38 13.06
C ALA A 149 -8.71 3.96 13.29
N GLN A 150 -7.91 4.80 13.96
CA GLN A 150 -6.55 4.41 14.38
C GLN A 150 -6.58 3.22 15.35
N GLN A 151 -7.51 3.24 16.29
CA GLN A 151 -7.70 2.14 17.24
C GLN A 151 -8.07 0.83 16.53
N LEU A 152 -8.99 0.89 15.56
CA LEU A 152 -9.32 -0.26 14.70
C LEU A 152 -8.09 -0.73 13.90
N GLY A 153 -7.31 0.18 13.30
CA GLY A 153 -6.10 -0.19 12.58
C GLY A 153 -5.07 -0.89 13.48
N CYS A 154 -4.88 -0.39 14.70
CA CYS A 154 -4.04 -1.06 15.72
C CYS A 154 -4.58 -2.45 16.07
N LEU A 155 -5.89 -2.61 16.19
CA LEU A 155 -6.52 -3.90 16.44
C LEU A 155 -6.29 -4.88 15.29
N LEU A 156 -6.48 -4.42 14.05
CA LEU A 156 -6.24 -5.21 12.84
C LEU A 156 -4.79 -5.68 12.74
N SER A 157 -3.83 -4.90 13.26
CA SER A 157 -2.41 -5.27 13.29
C SER A 157 -2.10 -6.52 14.15
N LEU A 158 -3.03 -6.93 15.03
CA LEU A 158 -2.89 -8.13 15.87
C LEU A 158 -3.35 -9.42 15.16
N PHE A 159 -4.06 -9.29 14.05
CA PHE A 159 -4.50 -10.45 13.27
C PHE A 159 -3.35 -10.99 12.42
N ALA A 160 -3.46 -12.28 12.06
CA ALA A 160 -2.55 -12.88 11.09
C ALA A 160 -2.67 -12.17 9.73
N LEU A 161 -1.57 -12.15 8.97
CA LEU A 161 -1.55 -11.67 7.58
C LEU A 161 -2.26 -12.66 6.64
N ALA A 162 -3.57 -12.77 6.79
CA ALA A 162 -4.50 -13.62 6.05
C ALA A 162 -5.83 -12.89 5.92
N PRO A 163 -6.75 -13.34 5.04
CA PRO A 163 -8.11 -12.81 5.02
C PRO A 163 -8.73 -12.88 6.42
N ILE A 164 -9.21 -11.73 6.92
CA ILE A 164 -9.79 -11.60 8.26
C ILE A 164 -11.31 -11.60 8.10
N PRO A 165 -12.01 -12.66 8.51
CA PRO A 165 -13.46 -12.63 8.60
C PRO A 165 -13.92 -11.51 9.54
N TRP A 166 -14.80 -10.64 9.06
CA TRP A 166 -15.18 -9.42 9.79
C TRP A 166 -15.82 -9.71 11.15
N TYR A 167 -16.59 -10.80 11.27
CA TYR A 167 -17.20 -11.20 12.53
C TYR A 167 -16.16 -11.44 13.65
N LEU A 168 -14.92 -11.80 13.32
CA LEU A 168 -13.85 -11.93 14.32
C LEU A 168 -13.40 -10.57 14.84
N VAL A 169 -13.38 -9.56 13.98
CA VAL A 169 -13.07 -8.18 14.37
C VAL A 169 -14.14 -7.65 15.33
N GLU A 170 -15.41 -7.84 14.98
CA GLU A 170 -16.56 -7.46 15.83
C GLU A 170 -16.50 -8.10 17.22
N GLN A 171 -16.26 -9.42 17.28
CA GLN A 171 -16.14 -10.15 18.55
C GLN A 171 -15.00 -9.64 19.43
N VAL A 172 -13.87 -9.23 18.84
CA VAL A 172 -12.75 -8.71 19.62
C VAL A 172 -13.06 -7.29 20.12
N ILE A 173 -13.68 -6.44 19.30
CA ILE A 173 -14.12 -5.09 19.71
C ILE A 173 -15.07 -5.17 20.92
N GLU A 174 -16.06 -6.06 20.87
CA GLU A 174 -17.01 -6.29 21.97
C GLU A 174 -16.30 -6.74 23.26
N LYS A 175 -15.36 -7.68 23.15
CA LYS A 175 -14.63 -8.21 24.33
C LYS A 175 -13.64 -7.21 24.92
N CYS A 176 -13.08 -6.32 24.11
CA CYS A 176 -12.12 -5.30 24.55
C CYS A 176 -12.80 -4.04 25.08
N ASN A 177 -14.14 -3.98 25.13
CA ASN A 177 -14.92 -2.82 25.54
C ASN A 177 -14.57 -1.55 24.75
N TYR A 178 -14.19 -1.73 23.48
CA TYR A 178 -13.89 -0.63 22.58
C TYR A 178 -15.18 0.13 22.24
N GLN A 179 -15.15 1.46 22.26
CA GLN A 179 -16.26 2.24 21.73
C GLN A 179 -16.45 1.86 20.26
N GLN A 180 -17.65 1.36 19.93
CA GLN A 180 -18.03 1.03 18.56
C GLN A 180 -17.69 2.22 17.65
N PRO A 181 -16.86 2.05 16.60
CA PRO A 181 -16.65 3.12 15.63
C PRO A 181 -18.01 3.51 15.04
N SER A 182 -18.19 4.80 14.74
CA SER A 182 -19.46 5.32 14.23
C SER A 182 -19.91 4.55 12.99
N ALA A 183 -21.23 4.35 12.84
CA ALA A 183 -21.83 3.60 11.73
C ALA A 183 -21.40 4.10 10.32
N ASN A 184 -20.87 5.32 10.22
CA ASN A 184 -20.35 5.91 8.99
C ASN A 184 -18.97 5.38 8.56
N LEU A 185 -18.18 4.75 9.44
CA LEU A 185 -16.89 4.17 9.06
C LEU A 185 -17.06 2.94 8.14
N PHE A 186 -18.18 2.23 8.30
CA PHE A 186 -18.43 0.94 7.64
C PHE A 186 -18.80 1.05 6.15
N GLN A 187 -19.25 2.22 5.69
CA GLN A 187 -19.57 2.45 4.27
C GLN A 187 -18.37 2.94 3.45
N LYS A 188 -17.26 3.35 4.09
CA LYS A 188 -16.08 3.89 3.41
C LYS A 188 -14.97 2.86 3.15
N LEU A 189 -15.10 1.63 3.67
CA LEU A 189 -14.07 0.59 3.61
C LEU A 189 -14.39 -0.56 2.63
N ILE A 190 -15.50 -0.45 1.87
CA ILE A 190 -15.89 -1.35 0.77
C ILE A 190 -15.99 -0.50 -0.51
#